data_AF-A0A951LJ89-F1
#
_entry.id   AF-A0A951LJ89-F1
#
_cell.length_a   1.000
_cell.length_b   1.000
_cell.length_c   1.000
_cell.angle_alpha   90.00
_cell.angle_beta   90.00
_cell.angle_gamma   90.00
#
_symmetry.space_group_name_H-M   'P 1'
#
loop_
_entity.id
_entity.type
_entity.pdbx_description
1 polymer ?
#
loop_
_entity_poly.entity_id
_entity_poly.type
_entity_poly.pdbx_seq_one_letter_code
_entity_poly.pdbx_strand_id
1 'polypeptide(L)'
;MAQQHDTILADPLVRAALQQAWRDSQPGMRGGHEEGGFILQDPNGDLRIMRWPTGSQSSIVLPPYSNCKIGESDIVATFHTHPNTGSEYLQEPSETDKRAIRDDPDLKGEFYEGEFIISQAMIYLVNPDGQVNEIAATGEIFAKV
;
A
#
# COMPACT_ATOMS: atom_id res chain seq x y z
N MET A 1 -7.23 16.93 -14.59
CA MET A 1 -7.91 16.39 -13.39
C MET A 1 -6.85 15.68 -12.58
N ALA A 2 -6.78 15.87 -11.27
CA ALA A 2 -5.84 15.11 -10.43
C ALA A 2 -6.18 13.62 -10.54
N GLN A 3 -5.18 12.75 -10.57
CA GLN A 3 -5.41 11.32 -10.62
C GLN A 3 -5.91 10.87 -9.24
N GLN A 4 -6.79 9.87 -9.15
CA GLN A 4 -7.42 9.52 -7.88
C GLN A 4 -6.40 9.11 -6.81
N HIS A 5 -5.32 8.41 -7.19
CA HIS A 5 -4.19 8.15 -6.30
C HIS A 5 -3.52 9.43 -5.72
N ASP A 6 -3.48 10.55 -6.45
CA ASP A 6 -2.97 11.82 -5.91
C ASP A 6 -3.85 12.31 -4.76
N THR A 7 -5.15 12.11 -4.87
CA THR A 7 -6.13 12.50 -3.85
C THR A 7 -5.99 11.61 -2.62
N ILE A 8 -5.80 10.29 -2.82
CA ILE A 8 -5.53 9.34 -1.73
C ILE A 8 -4.25 9.72 -0.98
N LEU A 9 -3.15 9.99 -1.69
CA LEU A 9 -1.88 10.37 -1.07
C LEU A 9 -1.88 11.81 -0.52
N ALA A 10 -2.79 12.68 -0.94
CA ALA A 10 -2.98 14.00 -0.34
C ALA A 10 -3.72 13.93 1.00
N ASP A 11 -4.44 12.85 1.30
CA ASP A 11 -5.15 12.69 2.56
C ASP A 11 -4.16 12.56 3.75
N PRO A 12 -4.30 13.37 4.81
CA PRO A 12 -3.38 13.34 5.94
C PRO A 12 -3.45 12.06 6.76
N LEU A 13 -4.62 11.42 6.87
CA LEU A 13 -4.81 10.16 7.59
C LEU A 13 -4.15 9.01 6.83
N VAL A 14 -4.23 9.00 5.50
CA VAL A 14 -3.48 8.05 4.66
C VAL A 14 -1.98 8.23 4.88
N ARG A 15 -1.44 9.45 4.72
CA ARG A 15 0.00 9.71 4.85
C ARG A 15 0.54 9.33 6.23
N ALA A 16 -0.19 9.66 7.29
CA ALA A 16 0.20 9.29 8.65
C ALA A 16 0.26 7.77 8.82
N ALA A 17 -0.67 7.02 8.23
CA ALA A 17 -0.69 5.57 8.30
C ALA A 17 0.41 4.89 7.47
N LEU A 18 0.69 5.39 6.26
CA LEU A 18 1.82 4.90 5.44
C LEU A 18 3.16 5.17 6.14
N GLN A 19 3.33 6.36 6.73
CA GLN A 19 4.52 6.69 7.51
C GLN A 19 4.65 5.81 8.74
N GLN A 20 3.54 5.53 9.43
CA GLN A 20 3.53 4.60 10.56
C GLN A 20 3.93 3.18 10.11
N ALA A 21 3.40 2.68 8.99
CA ALA A 21 3.78 1.40 8.41
C ALA A 21 5.28 1.30 8.15
N TRP A 22 5.83 2.35 7.54
CA TRP A 22 7.26 2.44 7.25
C TRP A 22 8.12 2.49 8.51
N ARG A 23 7.64 3.08 9.62
CA ARG A 23 8.37 3.04 10.89
C ARG A 23 8.32 1.65 11.52
N ASP A 24 7.14 1.04 11.53
CA ASP A 24 6.89 -0.26 12.14
C ASP A 24 7.65 -1.40 11.44
N SER A 25 7.87 -1.26 10.12
CA SER A 25 8.64 -2.20 9.31
C SER A 25 10.15 -2.20 9.62
N GLN A 26 10.64 -1.23 10.41
CA GLN A 26 12.05 -1.10 10.85
C GLN A 26 13.05 -1.12 9.68
N PRO A 27 13.02 -0.12 8.78
CA PRO A 27 13.78 -0.13 7.54
C PRO A 27 15.29 -0.16 7.79
N GLY A 28 15.98 -1.01 7.03
CA GLY A 28 17.44 -1.20 7.11
C GLY A 28 17.94 -1.97 8.34
N MET A 29 17.05 -2.42 9.23
CA MET A 29 17.42 -3.20 10.42
C MET A 29 17.35 -4.71 10.15
N ARG A 30 18.25 -5.46 10.77
CA ARG A 30 18.21 -6.93 10.75
C ARG A 30 16.98 -7.41 11.52
N GLY A 31 15.96 -7.90 10.82
CA GLY A 31 14.66 -8.27 11.40
C GLY A 31 13.51 -7.33 11.01
N GLY A 32 13.75 -6.38 10.09
CA GLY A 32 12.67 -5.67 9.41
C GLY A 32 11.71 -6.63 8.72
N HIS A 33 10.44 -6.27 8.69
CA HIS A 33 9.35 -7.08 8.14
C HIS A 33 8.38 -6.18 7.38
N GLU A 34 7.69 -6.78 6.42
CA GLU A 34 6.72 -6.03 5.63
C GLU A 34 5.49 -5.70 6.48
N GLU A 35 5.06 -4.46 6.37
CA GLU A 35 3.87 -3.92 6.99
C GLU A 35 2.92 -3.45 5.91
N GLY A 36 1.62 -3.59 6.12
CA GLY A 36 0.63 -3.24 5.10
C GLY A 36 -0.77 -2.96 5.63
N GLY A 37 -1.68 -2.71 4.71
CA GLY A 37 -3.06 -2.38 5.04
C GLY A 37 -3.95 -2.10 3.85
N PHE A 38 -5.24 -1.93 4.16
CA PHE A 38 -6.24 -1.41 3.24
C PHE A 38 -6.47 0.07 3.49
N ILE A 39 -6.65 0.81 2.39
CA ILE A 39 -7.25 2.14 2.36
C ILE A 39 -8.70 1.94 1.94
N LEU A 40 -9.61 2.24 2.86
CA LEU A 40 -11.04 2.04 2.72
C LEU A 40 -11.74 3.38 2.52
N GLN A 41 -12.78 3.41 1.72
CA GLN A 41 -13.73 4.51 1.64
C GLN A 41 -15.08 4.05 2.17
N ASP A 42 -15.65 4.77 3.13
CA ASP A 42 -16.99 4.49 3.63
C ASP A 42 -18.09 5.07 2.71
N PRO A 43 -19.37 4.72 2.91
CA PRO A 43 -20.47 5.22 2.06
C PRO A 43 -20.66 6.75 2.06
N ASN A 44 -20.07 7.47 3.03
CA ASN A 44 -20.09 8.94 3.04
C ASN A 44 -18.94 9.55 2.24
N GLY A 45 -18.02 8.71 1.74
CA GLY A 45 -16.82 9.12 1.01
C GLY A 45 -15.58 9.32 1.89
N ASP A 46 -15.68 9.09 3.20
CA ASP A 46 -14.57 9.31 4.13
C ASP A 46 -13.56 8.16 4.06
N LEU A 47 -12.27 8.50 4.07
CA LEU A 47 -11.18 7.51 4.05
C LEU A 47 -10.87 6.97 5.45
N ARG A 48 -10.56 5.67 5.51
CA ARG A 48 -10.16 4.95 6.72
C ARG A 48 -9.03 3.98 6.41
N ILE A 49 -8.20 3.69 7.40
CA ILE A 49 -7.11 2.72 7.25
C ILE A 49 -7.38 1.50 8.12
N MET A 50 -7.23 0.32 7.53
CA MET A 50 -7.21 -0.94 8.26
C MET A 50 -5.86 -1.63 8.04
N ARG A 51 -5.03 -1.66 9.09
CA ARG A 51 -3.73 -2.35 9.06
C ARG A 51 -3.93 -3.87 9.00
N TRP A 52 -3.10 -4.52 8.20
CA TRP A 52 -3.02 -5.98 8.21
C TRP A 52 -2.35 -6.44 9.50
N PRO A 53 -2.75 -7.60 10.06
CA PRO A 53 -1.98 -8.23 11.11
C PRO A 53 -0.53 -8.45 10.69
N THR A 54 0.42 -8.11 11.55
CA THR A 54 1.83 -8.43 11.34
C THR A 54 1.95 -9.94 11.11
N GLY A 55 2.50 -10.33 9.95
CA GLY A 55 2.76 -11.73 9.67
C GLY A 55 4.09 -12.20 10.25
N SER A 56 4.64 -13.28 9.72
CA SER A 56 5.89 -13.87 10.19
C SER A 56 6.98 -13.60 9.16
N GLN A 57 8.06 -12.93 9.57
CA GLN A 57 9.17 -12.54 8.68
C GLN A 57 8.68 -11.63 7.54
N SER A 58 8.85 -12.03 6.29
CA SER A 58 8.39 -11.29 5.11
C SER A 58 6.97 -11.68 4.68
N SER A 59 6.20 -12.37 5.53
CA SER A 59 4.81 -12.67 5.20
C SER A 59 3.89 -11.59 5.75
N ILE A 60 2.91 -11.22 4.93
CA ILE A 60 1.75 -10.43 5.31
C ILE A 60 0.53 -11.36 5.36
N VAL A 61 -0.37 -11.12 6.31
CA VAL A 61 -1.65 -11.84 6.38
C VAL A 61 -2.75 -10.86 6.05
N LEU A 62 -3.39 -11.03 4.89
CA LEU A 62 -4.49 -10.17 4.52
C LEU A 62 -5.75 -10.60 5.29
N PRO A 63 -6.42 -9.68 6.00
CA PRO A 63 -7.79 -9.88 6.46
C PRO A 63 -8.70 -10.32 5.30
N PRO A 64 -9.73 -11.16 5.53
CA PRO A 64 -10.66 -11.55 4.47
C PRO A 64 -11.40 -10.35 3.86
N TYR A 65 -11.50 -10.34 2.53
CA TYR A 65 -12.31 -9.40 1.74
C TYR A 65 -12.94 -10.16 0.58
N SER A 66 -13.96 -9.56 -0.04
CA SER A 66 -14.52 -10.03 -1.32
C SER A 66 -15.15 -8.86 -2.06
N ASN A 67 -15.19 -8.93 -3.39
CA ASN A 67 -15.76 -7.88 -4.25
C ASN A 67 -15.22 -6.48 -3.92
N CYS A 68 -13.93 -6.38 -3.62
CA CYS A 68 -13.23 -5.14 -3.29
C CYS A 68 -13.82 -4.39 -2.09
N LYS A 69 -14.39 -5.11 -1.12
CA LYS A 69 -15.07 -4.52 0.03
C LYS A 69 -14.70 -5.18 1.35
N ILE A 70 -14.81 -4.40 2.41
CA ILE A 70 -14.71 -4.84 3.80
C ILE A 70 -15.90 -4.27 4.56
N GLY A 71 -16.89 -5.12 4.85
CA GLY A 71 -18.20 -4.66 5.31
C GLY A 71 -18.88 -3.82 4.22
N GLU A 72 -19.29 -2.59 4.57
CA GLU A 72 -19.92 -1.65 3.63
C GLU A 72 -18.91 -0.75 2.91
N SER A 73 -17.64 -0.75 3.34
CA SER A 73 -16.60 0.12 2.78
C SER A 73 -15.94 -0.48 1.55
N ASP A 74 -15.71 0.35 0.53
CA ASP A 74 -14.92 0.03 -0.65
C ASP A 74 -13.42 0.07 -0.33
N ILE A 75 -12.67 -0.92 -0.82
CA ILE A 75 -11.21 -0.86 -0.85
C ILE A 75 -10.83 0.02 -2.04
N VAL A 76 -10.25 1.19 -1.77
CA VAL A 76 -9.81 2.12 -2.83
C VAL A 76 -8.34 1.94 -3.19
N ALA A 77 -7.54 1.39 -2.26
CA ALA A 77 -6.17 0.97 -2.49
C ALA A 77 -5.70 0.01 -1.39
N THR A 78 -4.69 -0.80 -1.67
CA THR A 78 -3.89 -1.50 -0.65
C THR A 78 -2.53 -0.83 -0.52
N PHE A 79 -1.75 -1.19 0.50
CA PHE A 79 -0.35 -0.83 0.57
C PHE A 79 0.47 -1.85 1.33
N HIS A 80 1.77 -1.91 1.01
CA HIS A 80 2.76 -2.55 1.86
C HIS A 80 4.14 -1.89 1.77
N THR A 81 5.05 -2.25 2.68
CA THR A 81 6.40 -1.68 2.76
C THR A 81 7.48 -2.66 2.26
N HIS A 82 8.51 -2.15 1.60
CA HIS A 82 9.76 -2.86 1.32
C HIS A 82 10.91 -2.35 2.23
N PRO A 83 11.01 -2.81 3.51
CA PRO A 83 11.95 -2.24 4.49
C PRO A 83 13.40 -2.67 4.31
N ASN A 84 13.68 -3.71 3.52
CA ASN A 84 15.02 -4.24 3.37
C ASN A 84 15.82 -3.37 2.37
N THR A 85 16.67 -2.48 2.89
CA THR A 85 17.38 -1.46 2.08
C THR A 85 18.80 -1.88 1.66
N GLY A 86 19.21 -3.12 1.93
CA GLY A 86 20.50 -3.64 1.49
C GLY A 86 20.58 -3.74 -0.03
N SER A 87 21.79 -3.67 -0.60
CA SER A 87 22.02 -3.75 -2.05
C SER A 87 21.54 -5.05 -2.70
N GLU A 88 21.32 -6.08 -1.90
CA GLU A 88 20.83 -7.40 -2.28
C GLU A 88 19.30 -7.50 -2.37
N TYR A 89 18.58 -6.45 -1.96
CA TYR A 89 17.13 -6.41 -1.94
C TYR A 89 16.56 -5.50 -3.04
N LEU A 90 15.46 -5.93 -3.64
CA LEU A 90 14.73 -5.14 -4.62
C LEU A 90 13.85 -4.12 -3.89
N GLN A 91 14.02 -2.84 -4.20
CA GLN A 91 13.16 -1.76 -3.67
C GLN A 91 11.91 -1.54 -4.52
N GLU A 92 12.01 -1.80 -5.82
CA GLU A 92 10.88 -1.78 -6.75
C GLU A 92 9.92 -2.96 -6.52
N PRO A 93 8.66 -2.86 -6.98
CA PRO A 93 7.72 -3.99 -6.96
C PRO A 93 8.27 -5.21 -7.70
N SER A 94 8.29 -6.35 -7.01
CA SER A 94 8.66 -7.63 -7.57
C SER A 94 7.57 -8.19 -8.49
N GLU A 95 7.90 -9.23 -9.26
CA GLU A 95 6.88 -9.95 -10.03
C GLU A 95 5.84 -10.65 -9.16
N THR A 96 6.12 -10.90 -7.88
CA THR A 96 5.12 -11.45 -6.95
C THR A 96 4.10 -10.37 -6.59
N ASP A 97 4.53 -9.14 -6.35
CA ASP A 97 3.64 -8.03 -6.00
C ASP A 97 2.73 -7.67 -7.17
N LYS A 98 3.30 -7.59 -8.38
CA LYS A 98 2.54 -7.37 -9.63
C LYS A 98 1.47 -8.45 -9.85
N ARG A 99 1.81 -9.72 -9.61
CA ARG A 99 0.87 -10.83 -9.75
C ARG A 99 -0.20 -10.81 -8.66
N ALA A 100 0.16 -10.50 -7.42
CA ALA A 100 -0.78 -10.43 -6.30
C ALA A 100 -1.91 -9.45 -6.62
N ILE A 101 -1.58 -8.29 -7.20
CA ILE A 101 -2.59 -7.31 -7.59
C ILE A 101 -3.30 -7.67 -8.89
N ARG A 102 -2.58 -8.10 -9.93
CA ARG A 102 -3.18 -8.41 -11.23
C ARG A 102 -4.14 -9.60 -11.17
N ASP A 103 -3.73 -10.67 -10.51
CA ASP A 103 -4.39 -11.97 -10.56
C ASP A 103 -5.46 -12.14 -9.46
N ASP A 104 -5.56 -11.20 -8.51
CA ASP A 104 -6.64 -11.18 -7.50
C ASP A 104 -7.97 -10.72 -8.14
N PRO A 105 -8.99 -11.58 -8.21
CA PRO A 105 -10.28 -11.24 -8.83
C PRO A 105 -11.14 -10.32 -7.98
N ASP A 106 -10.91 -10.26 -6.67
CA ASP A 106 -11.67 -9.46 -5.73
C ASP A 106 -11.14 -8.02 -5.62
N LEU A 107 -9.87 -7.77 -5.95
CA LEU A 107 -9.29 -6.41 -6.04
C LEU A 107 -9.47 -5.78 -7.43
N LYS A 108 -10.72 -5.69 -7.87
CA LYS A 108 -11.13 -5.16 -9.19
C LYS A 108 -12.34 -4.22 -9.11
N GLY A 109 -12.56 -3.60 -7.95
CA GLY A 109 -13.65 -2.65 -7.74
C GLY A 109 -13.51 -1.39 -8.60
N GLU A 110 -14.63 -0.71 -8.85
CA GLU A 110 -14.68 0.52 -9.66
C GLU A 110 -13.74 1.62 -9.13
N PHE A 111 -13.60 1.72 -7.82
CA PHE A 111 -12.79 2.75 -7.15
C PHE A 111 -11.38 2.27 -6.78
N TYR A 112 -11.00 1.04 -7.16
CA TYR A 112 -9.73 0.46 -6.74
C TYR A 112 -8.59 0.93 -7.65
N GLU A 113 -7.67 1.71 -7.09
CA GLU A 113 -6.53 2.26 -7.82
C GLU A 113 -5.36 1.27 -7.95
N GLY A 114 -5.26 0.30 -7.05
CA GLY A 114 -4.12 -0.61 -6.97
C GLY A 114 -3.44 -0.61 -5.60
N GLU A 115 -2.18 -1.01 -5.58
CA GLU A 115 -1.37 -1.12 -4.37
C GLU A 115 -0.23 -0.12 -4.32
N PHE A 116 -0.14 0.62 -3.22
CA PHE A 116 1.03 1.44 -2.93
C PHE A 116 2.15 0.62 -2.30
N ILE A 117 3.32 0.61 -2.92
CA ILE A 117 4.51 -0.04 -2.37
C ILE A 117 5.47 1.03 -1.88
N ILE A 118 5.69 1.05 -0.58
CA ILE A 118 6.50 2.05 0.11
C ILE A 118 7.93 1.51 0.22
N SER A 119 8.84 2.08 -0.56
CA SER A 119 10.27 1.79 -0.49
C SER A 119 11.02 2.95 0.18
N GLN A 120 12.33 2.80 0.37
CA GLN A 120 13.15 3.83 1.02
C GLN A 120 13.13 5.16 0.28
N ALA A 121 13.23 5.13 -1.06
CA ALA A 121 13.35 6.34 -1.87
C ALA A 121 12.01 6.74 -2.53
N MET A 122 11.22 5.76 -2.97
CA MET A 122 10.04 5.96 -3.81
C MET A 122 8.81 5.21 -3.28
N ILE A 123 7.64 5.78 -3.53
CA ILE A 123 6.35 5.10 -3.45
C ILE A 123 5.93 4.75 -4.88
N TYR A 124 5.69 3.47 -5.10
CA TYR A 124 5.18 2.94 -6.36
C TYR A 124 3.68 2.66 -6.25
N LEU A 125 2.99 2.65 -7.39
CA LEU A 125 1.63 2.13 -7.53
C LEU A 125 1.65 0.96 -8.50
N VAL A 126 1.21 -0.21 -8.03
CA VAL A 126 0.92 -1.37 -8.87
C VAL A 126 -0.55 -1.32 -9.24
N ASN A 127 -0.86 -1.04 -10.52
CA ASN A 127 -2.24 -0.95 -11.00
C ASN A 127 -2.90 -2.34 -11.06
N PRO A 128 -4.24 -2.41 -11.19
CA PRO A 128 -4.98 -3.68 -11.28
C PRO A 128 -4.59 -4.59 -12.46
N ASP A 129 -3.88 -4.08 -13.47
CA ASP A 129 -3.35 -4.85 -14.60
C ASP A 129 -1.90 -5.35 -14.38
N GLY A 130 -1.29 -4.99 -13.23
CA GLY A 130 0.08 -5.31 -12.86
C GLY A 130 1.14 -4.33 -13.39
N GLN A 131 0.75 -3.24 -14.06
CA GLN A 131 1.68 -2.18 -14.43
C GLN A 131 2.15 -1.40 -13.20
N VAL A 132 3.41 -0.97 -13.21
CA VAL A 132 4.02 -0.23 -12.11
C VAL A 132 4.25 1.22 -12.52
N ASN A 133 3.80 2.14 -11.68
CA ASN A 133 4.07 3.57 -11.80
C ASN A 133 4.87 4.06 -10.59
N GLU A 134 5.83 4.95 -10.81
CA GLU A 134 6.46 5.74 -9.76
C GLU A 134 5.58 6.96 -9.46
N ILE A 135 5.07 7.09 -8.23
CA ILE A 135 4.08 8.14 -7.90
C ILE A 135 4.70 9.29 -7.13
N ALA A 136 5.58 9.01 -6.16
CA ALA A 136 6.20 10.06 -5.36
C ALA A 136 7.50 9.60 -4.67
N ALA A 137 8.35 10.55 -4.29
CA ALA A 137 9.44 10.28 -3.37
C ALA A 137 8.90 10.06 -1.94
N THR A 138 9.35 8.99 -1.28
CA THR A 138 8.90 8.62 0.09
C THR A 138 9.12 9.76 1.08
N GLY A 139 10.29 10.42 1.00
CA GLY A 139 10.63 11.56 1.87
C GLY A 139 9.70 12.76 1.71
N GLU A 140 9.21 13.04 0.49
CA GLU A 140 8.30 14.17 0.23
C GLU A 140 6.91 13.93 0.79
N ILE A 141 6.42 12.69 0.72
CA ILE A 141 5.12 12.32 1.30
C ILE A 141 5.17 12.37 2.82
N PHE A 142 6.25 11.85 3.42
CA PHE A 142 6.39 11.78 4.89
C PHE A 142 6.77 13.11 5.54
N ALA A 143 7.35 14.07 4.82
CA ALA A 143 7.64 15.42 5.34
C ALA A 143 6.38 16.29 5.53
N LYS A 144 5.22 15.85 5.02
CA LYS A 144 3.95 16.59 5.09
C LYS A 144 3.00 16.05 6.17
N VAL A 145 3.47 15.13 7.02
CA VAL A 145 2.76 14.56 8.17
C VAL A 145 3.07 15.37 9.42
#